data_AF-A0A8J8J0R7-F1
#
_entry.id   AF-A0A8J8J0R7-F1
#
_cell.length_a   1.000
_cell.length_b   1.000
_cell.length_c   1.000
_cell.angle_alpha   90.00
_cell.angle_beta   90.00
_cell.angle_gamma   90.00
#
_symmetry.space_group_name_H-M   'P 1'
#
loop_
_entity.id
_entity.type
_entity.pdbx_description
1 polymer ?
#
loop_
_entity_poly.entity_id
_entity_poly.type
_entity_poly.pdbx_seq_one_letter_code
_entity_poly.pdbx_strand_id
1 'polypeptide(L)'
;MDELEFCIKGMSYPLGMLLEGSERRHGEFVRVTRNCITLPKVPFAALCYLTGIALYDSLDLVDKKRLQNDYRALELFRRKMLGSKLGDALAPYMESPGRHISPGERLAIDWLEFEARREKVEPYLERIVELEKTTGSRDALLKETGFLGELSPDQGLLLVYIAEDEKLRGLINAALGKNNPQFREAVIRYFKALQG
;
A
#
# COMPACT_ATOMS: atom_id res chain seq x y z
N MET A 1 5.50 -5.33 -9.87
CA MET A 1 5.39 -4.48 -8.67
C MET A 1 6.77 -4.17 -8.11
N ASP A 2 7.12 -2.89 -8.16
CA ASP A 2 8.32 -2.33 -7.50
C ASP A 2 8.01 -1.99 -6.02
N GLU A 3 9.03 -1.56 -5.26
CA GLU A 3 8.89 -1.24 -3.85
C GLU A 3 7.96 -0.04 -3.62
N LEU A 4 7.91 0.93 -4.55
CA LEU A 4 7.07 2.11 -4.42
C LEU A 4 5.60 1.75 -4.59
N GLU A 5 5.27 0.97 -5.62
CA GLU A 5 3.94 0.41 -5.84
C GLU A 5 3.51 -0.45 -4.65
N PHE A 6 4.39 -1.30 -4.12
CA PHE A 6 4.14 -2.07 -2.89
C PHE A 6 3.82 -1.15 -1.70
N CYS A 7 4.60 -0.09 -1.51
CA CYS A 7 4.43 0.89 -0.44
C CYS A 7 3.07 1.59 -0.52
N ILE A 8 2.69 2.09 -1.71
CA ILE A 8 1.41 2.77 -1.90
C ILE A 8 0.26 1.78 -1.71
N LYS A 9 0.30 0.58 -2.32
CA LYS A 9 -0.74 -0.44 -2.16
C LYS A 9 -0.91 -0.89 -0.70
N GLY A 10 0.17 -0.93 0.07
CA GLY A 10 0.14 -1.23 1.50
C GLY A 10 -0.54 -0.13 2.35
N MET A 11 -0.58 1.12 1.88
CA MET A 11 -1.32 2.21 2.54
C MET A 11 -2.74 2.35 1.99
N SER A 12 -2.91 2.16 0.68
CA SER A 12 -4.15 2.26 -0.07
C SER A 12 -4.02 1.47 -1.37
N TYR A 13 -4.67 0.31 -1.43
CA TYR A 13 -4.63 -0.53 -2.62
C TYR A 13 -5.15 0.20 -3.88
N PRO A 14 -6.32 0.89 -3.84
CA PRO A 14 -6.83 1.61 -5.00
C PRO A 14 -5.91 2.75 -5.49
N LEU A 15 -5.25 3.49 -4.59
CA LEU A 15 -4.25 4.48 -5.00
C LEU A 15 -3.05 3.82 -5.67
N GLY A 16 -2.61 2.69 -5.14
CA GLY A 16 -1.48 1.96 -5.70
C GLY A 16 -1.75 1.36 -7.08
N MET A 17 -3.01 1.05 -7.40
CA MET A 17 -3.41 0.62 -8.76
C MET A 17 -3.09 1.68 -9.81
N LEU A 18 -3.14 2.98 -9.45
CA LEU A 18 -2.80 4.07 -10.38
C LEU A 18 -1.31 4.09 -10.79
N LEU A 19 -0.45 3.38 -10.06
CA LEU A 19 0.96 3.23 -10.41
C LEU A 19 1.23 2.07 -11.37
N GLU A 20 0.27 1.16 -11.55
CA GLU A 20 0.44 0.00 -12.42
C GLU A 20 0.67 0.44 -13.86
N GLY A 21 1.74 -0.08 -14.48
CA GLY A 21 2.10 0.27 -15.87
C GLY A 21 2.57 1.71 -16.08
N SER A 22 2.64 2.54 -15.03
CA SER A 22 3.14 3.91 -15.14
C SER A 22 4.66 3.94 -15.37
N GLU A 23 5.09 4.72 -16.36
CA GLU A 23 6.51 5.00 -16.61
C GLU A 23 7.10 5.79 -15.43
N ARG A 24 8.25 5.37 -14.90
CA ARG A 24 8.99 6.10 -13.86
C ARG A 24 9.99 7.04 -14.51
N ARG A 25 9.88 8.34 -14.25
CA ARG A 25 10.84 9.36 -14.71
C ARG A 25 11.53 10.04 -13.55
N HIS A 26 12.78 10.45 -13.76
CA HIS A 26 13.50 11.29 -12.81
C HIS A 26 13.15 12.76 -12.99
N GLY A 27 13.02 13.50 -11.89
CA GLY A 27 12.83 14.95 -11.91
C GLY A 27 13.03 15.58 -10.53
N GLU A 28 12.62 16.84 -10.37
CA GLU A 28 12.80 17.60 -9.13
C GLU A 28 11.61 17.48 -8.17
N PHE A 29 10.43 17.14 -8.68
CA PHE A 29 9.18 17.07 -7.92
C PHE A 29 8.44 15.77 -8.22
N VAL A 30 7.61 15.34 -7.27
CA VAL A 30 6.61 14.32 -7.56
C VAL A 30 5.55 14.93 -8.46
N ARG A 31 5.33 14.33 -9.63
CA ARG A 31 4.27 14.72 -10.56
C ARG A 31 3.63 13.48 -11.14
N VAL A 32 2.31 13.38 -11.04
CA VAL A 32 1.55 12.25 -11.57
C VAL A 32 0.77 12.66 -12.80
N THR A 33 0.81 11.81 -13.82
CA THR A 33 0.01 11.89 -15.05
C THR A 33 -0.57 10.50 -15.33
N ARG A 34 -1.46 10.38 -16.32
CA ARG A 34 -2.14 9.10 -16.59
C ARG A 34 -1.22 7.90 -16.80
N ASN A 35 -0.07 8.10 -17.46
CA ASN A 35 0.82 7.00 -17.85
C ASN A 35 2.26 7.14 -17.32
N CYS A 36 2.51 8.18 -16.52
CA CYS A 36 3.86 8.52 -16.09
C CYS A 36 3.84 9.17 -14.72
N ILE A 37 4.86 8.85 -13.94
CA ILE A 37 5.15 9.50 -12.67
C ILE A 37 6.60 9.96 -12.63
N THR A 38 6.76 11.27 -12.42
CA THR A 38 8.07 11.88 -12.18
C THR A 38 8.37 11.83 -10.70
N LEU A 39 9.58 11.39 -10.34
CA LEU A 39 9.99 11.12 -8.97
C LEU A 39 11.32 11.84 -8.65
N PRO A 40 11.39 12.57 -7.52
CA PRO A 40 12.61 13.19 -7.05
C PRO A 40 13.52 12.21 -6.33
N LYS A 41 14.80 12.56 -6.24
CA LYS A 41 15.77 11.82 -5.43
C LYS A 41 15.68 12.26 -3.97
N VAL A 42 14.83 11.58 -3.22
CA VAL A 42 14.61 11.80 -1.77
C VAL A 42 14.63 10.45 -1.05
N PRO A 43 14.73 10.42 0.30
CA PRO A 43 14.64 9.17 1.04
C PRO A 43 13.37 8.39 0.67
N PHE A 44 13.48 7.07 0.53
CA PHE A 44 12.39 6.25 -0.01
C PHE A 44 11.08 6.37 0.78
N ALA A 45 11.14 6.47 2.11
CA ALA A 45 9.95 6.71 2.93
C ALA A 45 9.29 8.06 2.63
N ALA A 46 10.07 9.11 2.39
CA ALA A 46 9.54 10.39 1.92
C ALA A 46 8.92 10.24 0.53
N LEU A 47 9.56 9.48 -0.37
CA LEU A 47 9.04 9.22 -1.70
C LEU A 47 7.68 8.51 -1.67
N CYS A 48 7.51 7.50 -0.80
CA CYS A 48 6.22 6.85 -0.56
C CYS A 48 5.14 7.86 -0.17
N TYR A 49 5.41 8.68 0.85
CA TYR A 49 4.44 9.63 1.36
C TYR A 49 4.07 10.70 0.31
N LEU A 50 5.08 11.32 -0.31
CA LEU A 50 4.87 12.34 -1.34
C LEU A 50 4.10 11.78 -2.54
N THR A 51 4.40 10.55 -2.96
CA THR A 51 3.68 9.87 -4.05
C THR A 51 2.24 9.60 -3.67
N GLY A 52 1.98 9.09 -2.46
CA GLY A 52 0.62 8.85 -1.97
C GLY A 52 -0.23 10.13 -1.93
N ILE A 53 0.34 11.24 -1.44
CA ILE A 53 -0.33 12.54 -1.42
C ILE A 53 -0.58 13.04 -2.85
N ALA A 54 0.41 12.98 -3.74
CA ALA A 54 0.25 13.43 -5.12
C ALA A 54 -0.81 12.62 -5.89
N LEU A 55 -0.88 11.30 -5.67
CA LEU A 55 -1.91 10.44 -6.24
C LEU A 55 -3.30 10.82 -5.71
N TYR A 56 -3.45 10.93 -4.39
CA TYR A 56 -4.71 11.31 -3.79
C TYR A 56 -5.17 12.69 -4.26
N ASP A 57 -4.27 13.67 -4.33
CA ASP A 57 -4.59 15.03 -4.79
C ASP A 57 -5.00 15.09 -6.26
N SER A 58 -4.50 14.16 -7.07
CA SER A 58 -4.84 14.02 -8.49
C SER A 58 -6.23 13.40 -8.72
N LEU A 59 -6.84 12.77 -7.72
CA LEU A 59 -8.18 12.19 -7.85
C LEU A 59 -9.27 13.24 -8.07
N ASP A 60 -10.34 12.83 -8.74
CA ASP A 60 -11.58 13.60 -8.76
C ASP A 60 -12.25 13.66 -7.37
N LEU A 61 -13.27 14.53 -7.23
CA LEU A 61 -13.93 14.74 -5.93
C LEU A 61 -14.70 13.51 -5.44
N VAL A 62 -15.18 12.65 -6.33
CA VAL A 62 -15.94 11.44 -5.98
C VAL A 62 -14.98 10.41 -5.40
N ASP A 63 -13.85 10.18 -6.07
CA ASP A 63 -12.83 9.24 -5.63
C ASP A 63 -12.16 9.70 -4.33
N LYS A 64 -11.89 11.00 -4.16
CA LYS A 64 -11.42 11.56 -2.88
C LYS A 64 -12.37 11.27 -1.73
N LYS A 65 -13.69 11.38 -1.96
CA LYS A 65 -14.69 11.08 -0.93
C LYS A 65 -14.70 9.60 -0.58
N ARG A 66 -14.59 8.71 -1.58
CA ARG A 66 -14.52 7.25 -1.37
C ARG A 66 -13.28 6.84 -0.57
N LEU A 67 -12.14 7.46 -0.87
CA LEU A 67 -10.83 7.17 -0.27
C LEU A 67 -10.48 8.06 0.93
N GLN A 68 -11.46 8.67 1.59
CA GLN A 68 -11.18 9.55 2.73
C GLN A 68 -10.45 8.82 3.87
N ASN A 69 -10.76 7.53 4.08
CA ASN A 69 -10.08 6.72 5.08
C ASN A 69 -8.64 6.38 4.67
N ASP A 70 -8.38 6.18 3.38
CA ASP A 70 -7.05 5.94 2.82
C ASP A 70 -6.15 7.17 2.98
N TYR A 71 -6.70 8.38 2.85
CA TYR A 71 -5.96 9.60 3.20
C TYR A 71 -5.50 9.60 4.66
N ARG A 72 -6.33 9.09 5.59
CA ARG A 72 -5.92 8.93 6.99
C ARG A 72 -4.79 7.90 7.13
N ALA A 73 -4.77 6.84 6.33
CA ALA A 73 -3.68 5.87 6.32
C ALA A 73 -2.35 6.52 5.87
N LEU A 74 -2.38 7.40 4.87
CA LEU A 74 -1.20 8.19 4.46
C LEU A 74 -0.68 9.09 5.60
N GLU A 75 -1.58 9.76 6.34
CA GLU A 75 -1.20 10.60 7.48
C GLU A 75 -0.70 9.77 8.68
N LEU A 76 -1.24 8.56 8.89
CA LEU A 76 -0.72 7.63 9.90
C LEU A 76 0.69 7.16 9.54
N PHE A 77 0.93 6.85 8.27
CA PHE A 77 2.27 6.53 7.77
C PHE A 77 3.24 7.68 8.02
N ARG A 78 2.86 8.91 7.66
CA ARG A 78 3.66 10.12 7.93
C ARG A 78 4.03 10.23 9.41
N ARG A 79 3.07 10.13 10.32
CA ARG A 79 3.32 10.23 11.77
C ARG A 79 4.26 9.14 12.25
N LYS A 80 4.07 7.91 11.80
CA LYS A 80 4.93 6.77 12.14
C LYS A 80 6.37 6.98 11.67
N MET A 81 6.55 7.48 10.45
CA MET A 81 7.87 7.73 9.89
C MET A 81 8.58 8.91 10.56
N LEU A 82 7.87 10.00 10.86
CA LEU A 82 8.41 11.13 11.61
C LEU A 82 8.78 10.77 13.06
N GLY A 83 8.04 9.87 13.70
CA GLY A 83 8.38 9.34 15.03
C GLY A 83 9.49 8.28 15.04
N SER A 84 10.03 7.92 13.87
CA SER A 84 11.08 6.91 13.76
C SER A 84 12.48 7.52 13.87
N LYS A 85 13.52 6.68 13.90
CA LYS A 85 14.92 7.11 13.86
C LYS A 85 15.29 7.91 12.59
N LEU A 86 14.48 7.79 11.53
CA LEU A 86 14.66 8.54 10.29
C LEU A 86 13.95 9.90 10.31
N GLY A 87 13.22 10.23 11.38
CA GLY A 87 12.32 11.38 11.45
C GLY A 87 12.97 12.70 11.02
N ASP A 88 14.13 13.02 11.57
CA ASP A 88 14.86 14.26 11.27
C ASP A 88 15.22 14.39 9.77
N ALA A 89 15.60 13.28 9.13
CA ALA A 89 15.93 13.25 7.72
C ALA A 89 14.68 13.33 6.82
N LEU A 90 13.51 12.94 7.34
CA LEU A 90 12.25 12.90 6.60
C LEU A 90 11.42 14.19 6.78
N ALA A 91 11.62 14.92 7.88
CA ALA A 91 10.86 16.12 8.23
C ALA A 91 10.80 17.17 7.10
N PRO A 92 11.89 17.50 6.39
CA PRO A 92 11.86 18.49 5.30
C PRO A 92 10.89 18.14 4.15
N TYR A 93 10.57 16.85 3.98
CA TYR A 93 9.70 16.34 2.92
C TYR A 93 8.27 16.13 3.42
N MET A 94 8.13 15.58 4.63
CA MET A 94 6.85 15.13 5.16
C MET A 94 6.05 16.22 5.88
N GLU A 95 6.71 17.27 6.41
CA GLU A 95 6.00 18.37 7.07
C GLU A 95 5.46 19.42 6.10
N SER A 96 6.09 19.54 4.94
CA SER A 96 5.71 20.49 3.88
C SER A 96 5.65 19.80 2.52
N PRO A 97 4.77 18.78 2.32
CA PRO A 97 4.76 17.96 1.11
C PRO A 97 4.50 18.77 -0.17
N GLY A 98 3.72 19.86 -0.08
CA GLY A 98 3.42 20.73 -1.22
C GLY A 98 4.65 21.43 -1.84
N ARG A 99 5.80 21.47 -1.15
CA ARG A 99 7.06 21.98 -1.73
C ARG A 99 7.72 20.97 -2.67
N HIS A 100 7.32 19.71 -2.61
CA HIS A 100 7.92 18.59 -3.32
C HIS A 100 6.96 17.94 -4.33
N ILE A 101 5.75 18.49 -4.47
CA ILE A 101 4.70 17.98 -5.35
C ILE A 101 4.35 19.07 -6.37
N SER A 102 4.37 18.72 -7.65
CA SER A 102 3.91 19.56 -8.74
C SER A 102 2.50 19.12 -9.16
N PRO A 103 1.60 20.06 -9.55
CA PRO A 103 0.29 19.71 -10.09
C PRO A 103 0.37 18.69 -11.23
N GLY A 104 -0.46 17.66 -11.10
CA GLY A 104 -0.59 16.56 -12.05
C GLY A 104 -1.82 16.67 -12.94
N GLU A 105 -2.12 15.58 -13.64
CA GLU A 105 -3.41 15.39 -14.32
C GLU A 105 -4.48 14.92 -13.33
N ARG A 106 -5.75 15.09 -13.70
CA ARG A 106 -6.84 14.46 -12.95
C ARG A 106 -6.89 12.97 -13.30
N LEU A 107 -6.85 12.13 -12.27
CA LEU A 107 -6.94 10.68 -12.34
C LEU A 107 -8.29 10.20 -11.81
N ALA A 108 -8.67 9.01 -12.25
CA ALA A 108 -9.84 8.29 -11.76
C ALA A 108 -9.44 6.83 -11.53
N ILE A 109 -10.02 6.22 -10.51
CA ILE A 109 -9.79 4.81 -10.19
C ILE A 109 -10.72 3.94 -11.04
N ASP A 110 -10.15 2.87 -11.61
CA ASP A 110 -10.96 1.83 -12.24
C ASP A 110 -11.60 0.95 -11.15
N TRP A 111 -12.77 1.39 -10.69
CA TRP A 111 -13.53 0.69 -9.66
C TRP A 111 -14.08 -0.65 -10.14
N LEU A 112 -14.32 -0.83 -11.45
CA LEU A 112 -14.78 -2.11 -11.97
C LEU A 112 -13.67 -3.15 -11.88
N GLU A 113 -12.45 -2.76 -12.24
CA GLU A 113 -11.27 -3.61 -12.07
C GLU A 113 -10.98 -3.89 -10.59
N PHE A 114 -11.12 -2.89 -9.70
CA PHE A 114 -10.97 -3.09 -8.26
C PHE A 114 -11.95 -4.16 -7.72
N GLU A 115 -13.24 -4.05 -8.03
CA GLU A 115 -14.23 -5.03 -7.57
C GLU A 115 -13.97 -6.42 -8.18
N ALA A 116 -13.61 -6.51 -9.47
CA ALA A 116 -13.26 -7.78 -10.10
C ALA A 116 -12.02 -8.46 -9.47
N ARG A 117 -11.07 -7.68 -8.97
CA ARG A 117 -9.92 -8.22 -8.20
C ARG A 117 -10.33 -8.62 -6.79
N ARG A 118 -11.21 -7.83 -6.15
CA ARG A 118 -11.75 -8.12 -4.82
C ARG A 118 -12.49 -9.46 -4.81
N GLU A 119 -13.39 -9.69 -5.76
CA GLU A 119 -14.15 -10.94 -5.88
C GLU A 119 -13.25 -12.19 -5.93
N LYS A 120 -12.04 -12.07 -6.49
CA LYS A 120 -11.06 -13.17 -6.55
C LYS A 120 -10.38 -13.47 -5.22
N VAL A 121 -10.23 -12.46 -4.35
CA VAL A 121 -9.52 -12.62 -3.06
C VAL A 121 -10.48 -12.76 -1.86
N GLU A 122 -11.74 -12.36 -2.01
CA GLU A 122 -12.76 -12.43 -0.96
C GLU A 122 -12.93 -13.86 -0.38
N PRO A 123 -12.91 -14.95 -1.18
CA PRO A 123 -12.96 -16.32 -0.63
C PRO A 123 -11.80 -16.65 0.31
N TYR A 124 -10.63 -16.02 0.13
CA TYR A 124 -9.48 -16.21 1.02
C TYR A 124 -9.71 -15.51 2.36
N LEU A 125 -10.34 -14.33 2.34
CA LEU A 125 -10.70 -13.60 3.55
C LEU A 125 -11.72 -14.38 4.38
N GLU A 126 -12.78 -14.88 3.73
CA GLU A 126 -13.83 -15.69 4.36
C GLU A 126 -13.23 -16.91 5.06
N ARG A 127 -12.33 -17.62 4.38
CA ARG A 127 -11.64 -18.79 4.94
C ARG A 127 -10.76 -18.43 6.14
N ILE A 128 -10.09 -17.29 6.14
CA ILE A 128 -9.28 -16.84 7.30
C ILE A 128 -10.18 -16.50 8.49
N VAL A 129 -11.31 -15.81 8.25
CA VAL A 129 -12.28 -15.45 9.30
C VAL A 129 -12.91 -16.71 9.90
N GLU A 130 -13.22 -17.73 9.08
CA GLU A 130 -13.68 -19.02 9.57
C GLU A 130 -12.62 -19.71 10.44
N LEU A 131 -11.37 -19.77 9.96
CA LEU A 131 -10.26 -20.31 10.74
C LEU A 131 -10.03 -19.56 12.04
N GLU A 132 -10.17 -18.24 12.09
CA GLU A 132 -10.05 -17.46 13.33
C GLU A 132 -11.10 -17.88 14.37
N LYS A 133 -12.31 -18.22 13.92
CA LYS A 133 -13.40 -18.66 14.80
C LYS A 133 -13.22 -20.10 15.29
N THR A 134 -12.61 -20.97 14.48
CA THR A 134 -12.51 -22.41 14.80
C THR A 134 -11.18 -22.79 15.44
N THR A 135 -10.12 -22.01 15.21
CA THR A 135 -8.78 -22.31 15.75
C THR A 135 -8.60 -21.68 17.13
N GLY A 136 -8.28 -22.50 18.13
CA GLY A 136 -8.06 -22.04 19.50
C GLY A 136 -6.74 -21.31 19.75
N SER A 137 -5.90 -21.12 18.71
CA SER A 137 -4.62 -20.40 18.84
C SER A 137 -4.14 -19.82 17.51
N ARG A 138 -3.35 -18.74 17.60
CA ARG A 138 -2.68 -18.11 16.46
C ARG A 138 -1.78 -19.10 15.70
N ASP A 139 -1.04 -19.95 16.39
CA ASP A 139 -0.11 -20.88 15.73
C ASP A 139 -0.84 -21.95 14.91
N ALA A 140 -2.00 -22.41 15.38
CA ALA A 140 -2.87 -23.31 14.62
C ALA A 140 -3.39 -22.61 13.36
N LEU A 141 -3.92 -21.38 13.47
CA LEU A 141 -4.34 -20.58 12.31
C LEU A 141 -3.23 -20.41 11.29
N LEU A 142 -2.02 -20.07 11.76
CA LEU A 142 -0.87 -19.86 10.88
C LEU A 142 -0.40 -21.16 10.19
N LYS A 143 -0.75 -22.35 10.69
CA LYS A 143 -0.48 -23.62 10.00
C LYS A 143 -1.54 -23.93 8.94
N GLU A 144 -2.81 -23.65 9.26
CA GLU A 144 -3.95 -23.92 8.36
C GLU A 144 -4.09 -22.91 7.21
N THR A 145 -3.36 -21.79 7.27
CA THR A 145 -3.31 -20.74 6.23
C THR A 145 -2.31 -21.02 5.10
N GLY A 146 -1.96 -22.30 4.87
CA GLY A 146 -1.05 -22.70 3.79
C GLY A 146 -1.54 -22.32 2.39
N PHE A 147 -2.87 -22.26 2.19
CA PHE A 147 -3.51 -21.84 0.93
C PHE A 147 -3.17 -20.39 0.52
N LEU A 148 -2.69 -19.55 1.44
CA LEU A 148 -2.21 -18.21 1.09
C LEU A 148 -0.94 -18.21 0.24
N GLY A 149 -0.25 -19.35 0.13
CA GLY A 149 0.86 -19.53 -0.80
C GLY A 149 0.46 -19.45 -2.29
N GLU A 150 -0.82 -19.55 -2.60
CA GLU A 150 -1.36 -19.46 -3.96
C GLU A 150 -1.51 -18.01 -4.45
N LEU A 151 -1.56 -17.05 -3.53
CA LEU A 151 -1.75 -15.63 -3.87
C LEU A 151 -0.47 -15.00 -4.40
N SER A 152 -0.61 -14.13 -5.40
CA SER A 152 0.48 -13.21 -5.75
C SER A 152 0.71 -12.16 -4.64
N PRO A 153 1.87 -11.48 -4.60
CA PRO A 153 2.10 -10.40 -3.65
C PRO A 153 1.06 -9.28 -3.74
N ASP A 154 0.60 -8.98 -4.96
CA ASP A 154 -0.44 -8.00 -5.22
C ASP A 154 -1.78 -8.40 -4.58
N GLN A 155 -2.22 -9.63 -4.82
CA GLN A 155 -3.44 -10.16 -4.20
C GLN A 155 -3.33 -10.24 -2.68
N GLY A 156 -2.14 -10.52 -2.14
CA GLY A 156 -1.88 -10.48 -0.70
C GLY A 156 -2.08 -9.08 -0.12
N LEU A 157 -1.62 -8.03 -0.81
CA LEU A 157 -1.87 -6.64 -0.39
C LEU A 157 -3.36 -6.29 -0.47
N LEU A 158 -4.06 -6.71 -1.52
CA LEU A 158 -5.51 -6.51 -1.62
C LEU A 158 -6.25 -7.20 -0.48
N LEU A 159 -5.89 -8.44 -0.17
CA LEU A 159 -6.47 -9.20 0.94
C LEU A 159 -6.29 -8.49 2.28
N VAL A 160 -5.11 -7.93 2.53
CA VAL A 160 -4.85 -7.10 3.73
C VAL A 160 -5.70 -5.82 3.69
N TYR A 161 -5.82 -5.18 2.53
CA TYR A 161 -6.58 -3.93 2.37
C TYR A 161 -8.08 -4.10 2.71
N ILE A 162 -8.70 -5.16 2.20
CA ILE A 162 -10.15 -5.40 2.37
C ILE A 162 -10.52 -5.95 3.75
N ALA A 163 -9.55 -6.32 4.58
CA ALA A 163 -9.81 -6.78 5.93
C ALA A 163 -10.34 -5.65 6.83
N GLU A 164 -11.39 -5.97 7.59
CA GLU A 164 -12.25 -5.01 8.30
C GLU A 164 -11.55 -4.28 9.45
N ASP A 165 -10.57 -4.92 10.11
CA ASP A 165 -9.90 -4.37 11.29
C ASP A 165 -8.38 -4.67 11.36
N GLU A 166 -7.68 -3.90 12.21
CA GLU A 166 -6.23 -3.97 12.40
C GLU A 166 -5.74 -5.32 12.96
N LYS A 167 -6.53 -5.99 13.80
CA LYS A 167 -6.17 -7.31 14.34
C LYS A 167 -6.19 -8.34 13.22
N LEU A 168 -7.24 -8.35 12.40
CA LEU A 168 -7.37 -9.25 11.26
C LEU A 168 -6.28 -8.97 10.22
N ARG A 169 -6.01 -7.70 9.90
CA ARG A 169 -4.87 -7.28 9.04
C ARG A 169 -3.54 -7.80 9.56
N GLY A 170 -3.31 -7.71 10.87
CA GLY A 170 -2.10 -8.24 11.52
C GLY A 170 -1.97 -9.75 11.39
N LEU A 171 -3.08 -10.49 11.53
CA LEU A 171 -3.13 -11.94 11.33
C LEU A 171 -2.85 -12.33 9.88
N ILE A 172 -3.50 -11.67 8.91
CA ILE A 172 -3.31 -11.92 7.48
C ILE A 172 -1.86 -11.66 7.08
N ASN A 173 -1.27 -10.54 7.50
CA ASN A 173 0.14 -10.25 7.24
C ASN A 173 1.07 -11.31 7.82
N ALA A 174 0.80 -11.79 9.03
CA ALA A 174 1.60 -12.87 9.64
C ALA A 174 1.44 -14.20 8.87
N ALA A 175 0.23 -14.52 8.42
CA ALA A 175 -0.06 -15.72 7.65
C ALA A 175 0.61 -15.67 6.26
N LEU A 176 0.50 -14.56 5.54
CA LEU A 176 1.20 -14.33 4.27
C LEU A 176 2.72 -14.39 4.46
N GLY A 177 3.27 -13.73 5.48
CA GLY A 177 4.70 -13.75 5.76
C GLY A 177 5.25 -15.14 6.07
N LYS A 178 4.43 -16.03 6.64
CA LYS A 178 4.81 -17.42 6.94
C LYS A 178 4.65 -18.34 5.74
N ASN A 179 3.53 -18.26 5.03
CA ASN A 179 3.09 -19.26 4.06
C ASN A 179 3.26 -18.83 2.59
N ASN A 180 3.60 -17.56 2.33
CA ASN A 180 3.79 -17.03 0.98
C ASN A 180 5.22 -16.47 0.80
N PRO A 181 6.15 -17.24 0.22
CA PRO A 181 7.54 -16.82 0.03
C PRO A 181 7.68 -15.55 -0.83
N GLN A 182 6.88 -15.41 -1.88
CA GLN A 182 6.94 -14.26 -2.78
C GLN A 182 6.51 -12.97 -2.07
N PHE A 183 5.42 -13.03 -1.29
CA PHE A 183 4.97 -11.90 -0.49
C PHE A 183 6.03 -11.53 0.55
N ARG A 184 6.60 -12.52 1.24
CA ARG A 184 7.68 -12.30 2.21
C ARG A 184 8.90 -11.61 1.56
N GLU A 185 9.30 -12.04 0.38
CA GLU A 185 10.41 -11.42 -0.37
C GLU A 185 10.10 -9.98 -0.77
N ALA A 186 8.87 -9.70 -1.22
CA ALA A 186 8.43 -8.34 -1.54
C ALA A 186 8.47 -7.43 -0.30
N VAL A 187 7.99 -7.93 0.85
CA VAL A 187 8.06 -7.24 2.14
C VAL A 187 9.51 -6.96 2.56
N ILE A 188 10.42 -7.92 2.39
CA ILE A 188 11.85 -7.73 2.70
C ILE A 188 12.46 -6.64 1.83
N ARG A 189 12.20 -6.63 0.52
CA ARG A 189 12.69 -5.59 -0.38
C ARG A 189 12.16 -4.22 0.01
N TYR A 190 10.86 -4.13 0.31
CA TYR A 190 10.22 -2.92 0.79
C TYR A 190 10.87 -2.39 2.08
N PHE A 191 11.08 -3.24 3.09
CA PHE A 191 11.71 -2.81 4.34
C PHE A 191 13.17 -2.40 4.15
N LYS A 192 13.92 -3.06 3.26
CA LYS A 192 15.28 -2.63 2.90
C LYS A 192 15.25 -1.23 2.28
N ALA A 193 14.34 -0.99 1.33
CA ALA A 193 14.20 0.33 0.70
C ALA A 193 13.83 1.42 1.71
N LEU A 194 12.97 1.13 2.69
CA LEU A 194 12.60 2.08 3.76
C LEU A 194 13.80 2.50 4.62
N GLN A 195 14.80 1.64 4.79
CA GLN A 195 15.95 1.92 5.64
C GLN A 195 17.00 2.81 4.97
N GLY A 196 16.93 2.99 3.65
CA GLY A 196 17.92 3.72 2.86
C GLY A 196 19.03 2.80 2.39
#